data_AF-A0A7K7U848-F1
#
_entry.id   AF-A0A7K7U848-F1
#
_cell.length_a   1.000
_cell.length_b   1.000
_cell.length_c   1.000
_cell.angle_alpha   90.00
_cell.angle_beta   90.00
_cell.angle_gamma   90.00
#
_symmetry.space_group_name_H-M   'P 1'
#
loop_
_entity.id
_entity.type
_entity.pdbx_description
1 polymer ?
#
loop_
_entity_poly.entity_id
_entity_poly.type
_entity_poly.pdbx_seq_one_letter_code
_entity_poly.pdbx_strand_id
1 'polypeptide(L)'
;EYTDDTTLIPKNSLVIVRRIPVAGVKATSKTSVRCRTEPVSGTSKAIGDSSAPVSLAQLTKTANLAEANASEEDKIKAMMTQSCHDYDPINYVKKPLGPLAPSYTCFHCGKPGHYIKNCPRYGDKNFESVPRLKRSSGIPKSFMMEVKDPHTKGAMLTSTGKYAIPIINAEAYARGKKEKPPFLPEEPSSASSDDPVPDQFLCLICKDTMTDAVLIPCCGSSYCDECIRTALLESEEHTCPTCHQAGVSPDALVANKFLRQV
;
A
#
# COMPACT_ATOMS: atom_id res chain seq x y z
N GLU A 1 34.21 -13.35 -1.66
CA GLU A 1 32.75 -13.49 -1.76
C GLU A 1 32.22 -13.46 -0.34
N TYR A 2 31.30 -12.55 -0.01
CA TYR A 2 30.70 -12.55 1.32
C TYR A 2 29.70 -13.70 1.37
N THR A 3 29.97 -14.71 2.20
CA THR A 3 29.16 -15.92 2.31
C THR A 3 28.07 -15.82 3.38
N ASP A 4 28.23 -14.89 4.33
CA ASP A 4 27.36 -14.76 5.50
C ASP A 4 26.59 -13.44 5.47
N ASP A 5 25.27 -13.50 5.64
CA ASP A 5 24.39 -12.33 5.62
C ASP A 5 24.58 -11.39 6.83
N THR A 6 25.37 -11.81 7.83
CA THR A 6 25.59 -11.07 9.08
C THR A 6 26.83 -10.18 9.08
N THR A 7 27.68 -10.26 8.05
CA THR A 7 28.89 -9.44 7.98
C THR A 7 28.57 -8.03 7.53
N LEU A 8 28.88 -7.05 8.37
CA LEU A 8 28.66 -5.63 8.08
C LEU A 8 29.74 -5.11 7.12
N ILE A 9 29.31 -4.56 5.98
CA ILE A 9 30.20 -3.91 5.02
C ILE A 9 30.58 -2.51 5.56
N PRO A 10 31.88 -2.18 5.67
CA PRO A 10 32.33 -0.87 6.13
C PRO A 10 31.81 0.29 5.27
N LYS A 11 31.59 1.45 5.89
CA LYS A 11 31.24 2.68 5.16
C LYS A 11 32.39 3.07 4.22
N ASN A 12 32.05 3.48 3.00
CA ASN A 12 32.97 3.93 1.93
C ASN A 12 33.76 2.83 1.19
N SER A 13 33.35 1.56 1.23
CA SER A 13 33.93 0.50 0.39
C SER A 13 33.14 0.25 -0.90
N LEU A 14 33.82 -0.05 -2.01
CA LEU A 14 33.22 -0.48 -3.27
C LEU A 14 33.05 -2.01 -3.31
N VAL A 15 31.88 -2.50 -3.71
CA VAL A 15 31.55 -3.93 -3.77
C VAL A 15 31.04 -4.31 -5.16
N ILE A 16 31.51 -5.44 -5.69
CA ILE A 16 31.06 -6.00 -6.98
C ILE A 16 29.97 -7.04 -6.70
N VAL A 17 28.78 -6.84 -7.29
CA VAL A 17 27.62 -7.73 -7.12
C VAL A 17 27.41 -8.56 -8.38
N ARG A 18 27.38 -9.90 -8.24
CA ARG A 18 27.05 -10.84 -9.33
C ARG A 18 25.90 -11.74 -8.88
N ARG A 19 24.85 -11.82 -9.70
CA ARG A 19 23.75 -12.79 -9.48
C ARG A 19 24.09 -14.10 -10.18
N ILE A 20 24.05 -15.20 -9.46
CA ILE A 20 24.21 -16.55 -10.01
C ILE A 20 22.86 -17.27 -9.82
N PRO A 21 22.21 -17.77 -10.89
CA PRO A 21 20.98 -18.53 -10.74
C PRO A 21 21.26 -19.82 -9.96
N VAL A 22 20.49 -20.06 -8.90
CA VAL A 22 20.67 -21.24 -8.04
C VAL A 22 20.18 -22.49 -8.78
N ALA A 23 21.10 -23.35 -9.20
CA ALA A 23 20.74 -24.65 -9.74
C ALA A 23 20.22 -25.55 -8.60
N GLY A 24 18.94 -25.97 -8.68
CA GLY A 24 18.45 -27.11 -7.90
C GLY A 24 17.58 -26.85 -6.66
N VAL A 25 17.00 -25.66 -6.46
CA VAL A 25 16.08 -25.42 -5.33
C VAL A 25 14.62 -25.45 -5.79
N LYS A 26 13.83 -26.36 -5.20
CA LYS A 26 12.38 -26.44 -5.40
C LYS A 26 11.73 -25.21 -4.76
N ALA A 27 11.03 -24.41 -5.57
CA ALA A 27 10.37 -23.20 -5.12
C ALA A 27 9.30 -23.50 -4.05
N THR A 28 9.50 -22.97 -2.84
CA THR A 28 8.43 -22.86 -1.84
C THR A 28 7.73 -21.53 -2.06
N SER A 29 6.49 -21.59 -2.51
CA SER A 29 5.67 -20.47 -2.93
C SER A 29 5.31 -19.53 -1.77
N LYS A 30 5.42 -18.20 -1.99
CA LYS A 30 4.37 -17.19 -1.71
C LYS A 30 4.88 -15.75 -1.95
N THR A 31 4.82 -15.31 -3.20
CA THR A 31 4.46 -13.91 -3.55
C THR A 31 3.85 -14.00 -4.95
N SER A 32 2.56 -13.70 -5.07
CA SER A 32 1.81 -13.86 -6.31
C SER A 32 2.10 -12.71 -7.27
N VAL A 33 3.08 -12.90 -8.15
CA VAL A 33 3.01 -12.36 -9.51
C VAL A 33 2.21 -13.39 -10.31
N ARG A 34 1.19 -12.91 -11.02
CA ARG A 34 0.26 -13.73 -11.81
C ARG A 34 0.99 -14.38 -12.99
N CYS A 35 1.69 -15.48 -12.70
CA CYS A 35 2.30 -16.36 -13.68
C CYS A 35 1.45 -17.64 -13.80
N ARG A 36 1.28 -18.05 -15.06
CA ARG A 36 0.51 -19.19 -15.55
C ARG A 36 0.63 -20.44 -14.67
N THR A 37 -0.51 -20.98 -14.21
CA THR A 37 -0.63 -22.40 -13.81
C THR A 37 -0.97 -23.20 -15.06
N GLU A 38 -0.31 -24.32 -15.36
CA GLU A 38 -0.58 -25.67 -14.82
C GLU A 38 0.64 -26.61 -15.06
N PRO A 39 0.69 -27.82 -14.46
CA PRO A 39 1.89 -28.40 -13.85
C PRO A 39 2.72 -29.29 -14.78
N VAL A 40 4.04 -29.25 -14.61
CA VAL A 40 4.97 -30.27 -15.12
C VAL A 40 5.00 -31.43 -14.13
N SER A 41 4.41 -32.55 -14.52
CA SER A 41 4.73 -33.86 -13.95
C SER A 41 5.94 -34.41 -14.72
N GLY A 42 7.13 -34.28 -14.12
CA GLY A 42 8.39 -34.74 -14.70
C GLY A 42 8.87 -35.99 -14.00
N THR A 43 8.60 -37.17 -14.57
CA THR A 43 9.43 -38.36 -14.34
C THR A 43 10.81 -38.10 -14.93
N SER A 44 11.83 -38.00 -14.08
CA SER A 44 13.23 -37.99 -14.51
C SER A 44 13.59 -39.35 -15.11
N LYS A 45 13.69 -39.42 -16.44
CA LYS A 45 14.51 -40.43 -17.10
C LYS A 45 15.74 -39.75 -17.68
N ALA A 46 16.89 -40.36 -17.40
CA ALA A 46 18.19 -39.98 -17.88
C ALA A 46 18.18 -39.75 -19.40
N ILE A 47 18.84 -38.68 -19.83
CA ILE A 47 19.11 -38.39 -21.22
C ILE A 47 20.13 -39.43 -21.69
N GLY A 48 19.64 -40.44 -22.40
CA GLY A 48 20.43 -41.12 -23.41
C GLY A 48 20.38 -40.26 -24.67
N ASP A 49 21.54 -40.05 -25.29
CA ASP A 49 21.68 -39.48 -26.63
C ASP A 49 20.68 -40.13 -27.59
N SER A 50 19.68 -39.38 -27.99
CA SER A 50 18.79 -39.73 -29.09
C SER A 50 18.37 -38.45 -29.76
N SER A 51 19.03 -38.17 -30.88
CA SER A 51 18.79 -37.08 -31.82
C SER A 51 17.44 -37.25 -32.54
N ALA A 52 16.35 -37.35 -31.79
CA ALA A 52 15.00 -37.39 -32.33
C ALA A 52 14.39 -35.98 -32.30
N PRO A 53 13.80 -35.49 -33.41
CA PRO A 53 13.16 -34.18 -33.44
C PRO A 53 11.95 -34.15 -32.50
N VAL A 54 11.80 -33.06 -31.76
CA VAL A 54 10.69 -32.84 -30.83
C VAL A 54 9.38 -32.65 -31.61
N SER A 55 8.30 -33.28 -31.17
CA SER A 55 6.99 -33.15 -31.84
C SER A 55 6.37 -31.75 -31.69
N LEU A 56 5.57 -31.33 -32.67
CA LEU A 56 4.86 -30.03 -32.66
C LEU A 56 4.05 -29.78 -31.37
N ALA A 57 3.39 -30.82 -30.84
CA ALA A 57 2.57 -30.71 -29.62
C ALA A 57 3.40 -30.53 -28.34
N GLN A 58 4.67 -30.93 -28.35
CA GLN A 58 5.62 -30.66 -27.27
C GLN A 58 6.22 -29.26 -27.43
N LEU A 59 6.53 -28.84 -28.67
CA LEU A 59 7.05 -27.50 -28.97
C LEU A 59 6.07 -26.38 -28.58
N THR A 60 4.76 -26.55 -28.78
CA THR A 60 3.77 -25.55 -28.35
C THR A 60 3.72 -25.33 -26.84
N LYS A 61 4.30 -26.22 -26.04
CA LYS A 61 4.38 -26.13 -24.56
C LYS A 61 5.76 -25.74 -24.05
N THR A 62 6.80 -25.72 -24.89
CA THR A 62 8.15 -25.34 -24.50
C THR A 62 8.29 -23.81 -24.43
N ALA A 63 8.87 -23.31 -23.32
CA ALA A 63 9.10 -21.88 -23.13
C ALA A 63 10.23 -21.31 -24.00
N ASN A 64 11.26 -22.12 -24.31
CA ASN A 64 12.39 -21.72 -25.15
C ASN A 64 12.37 -22.50 -26.47
N LEU A 65 11.75 -21.90 -27.50
CA LEU A 65 11.70 -22.46 -28.86
C LEU A 65 13.05 -22.40 -29.59
N ALA A 66 13.93 -21.47 -29.20
CA ALA A 66 15.24 -21.27 -29.83
C ALA A 66 16.16 -22.49 -29.65
N GLU A 67 16.21 -23.04 -28.45
CA GLU A 67 17.09 -24.18 -28.07
C GLU A 67 16.46 -25.55 -28.37
N ALA A 68 15.21 -25.60 -28.84
CA ALA A 68 14.54 -26.86 -29.12
C ALA A 68 15.10 -27.55 -30.39
N ASN A 69 15.31 -28.87 -30.33
CA ASN A 69 15.74 -29.67 -31.48
C ASN A 69 14.55 -30.00 -32.40
N ALA A 70 14.16 -29.05 -33.25
CA ALA A 70 13.07 -29.17 -34.23
C ALA A 70 13.37 -28.38 -35.51
N SER A 71 12.65 -28.67 -36.60
CA SER A 71 12.75 -27.90 -37.84
C SER A 71 12.37 -26.44 -37.62
N GLU A 72 12.95 -25.54 -38.42
CA GLU A 72 12.67 -24.11 -38.32
C GLU A 72 11.19 -23.81 -38.58
N GLU A 73 10.56 -24.56 -39.48
CA GLU A 73 9.14 -24.47 -39.79
C GLU A 73 8.25 -24.83 -38.60
N ASP A 74 8.60 -25.86 -37.83
CA ASP A 74 7.84 -26.27 -36.65
C ASP A 74 8.06 -25.33 -35.46
N LYS A 75 9.26 -24.74 -35.34
CA LYS A 75 9.53 -23.65 -34.37
C LYS A 75 8.68 -22.42 -34.67
N ILE A 76 8.59 -22.03 -35.94
CA ILE A 76 7.76 -20.88 -36.38
C ILE A 76 6.28 -21.17 -36.13
N LYS A 77 5.80 -22.38 -36.45
CA LYS A 77 4.41 -22.79 -36.20
C LYS A 77 4.07 -22.82 -34.71
N ALA A 78 4.98 -23.33 -33.88
CA ALA A 78 4.81 -23.32 -32.42
C ALA A 78 4.80 -21.90 -31.85
N MET A 79 5.67 -21.01 -32.34
CA MET A 79 5.69 -19.59 -31.96
C MET A 79 4.35 -18.91 -32.29
N MET A 80 3.85 -19.07 -33.52
CA MET A 80 2.56 -18.49 -33.94
C MET A 80 1.38 -19.04 -33.12
N THR A 81 1.43 -20.32 -32.75
CA THR A 81 0.39 -20.94 -31.92
C THR A 81 0.43 -20.42 -30.48
N GLN A 82 1.63 -20.27 -29.90
CA GLN A 82 1.80 -19.74 -28.55
C GLN A 82 1.37 -18.27 -28.45
N SER A 83 1.66 -17.46 -29.47
CA SER A 83 1.22 -16.06 -29.51
C SER A 83 -0.30 -15.90 -29.66
N CYS A 84 -0.95 -16.80 -30.41
CA CYS A 84 -2.39 -16.74 -30.66
C CYS A 84 -3.25 -17.41 -29.58
N HIS A 85 -2.66 -18.21 -28.69
CA HIS A 85 -3.40 -18.95 -27.66
C HIS A 85 -4.20 -18.02 -26.72
N ASP A 86 -3.70 -16.82 -26.43
CA ASP A 86 -4.40 -15.86 -25.56
C ASP A 86 -5.62 -15.21 -26.27
N TYR A 87 -5.69 -15.29 -27.60
CA TYR A 87 -6.79 -14.82 -28.44
C TYR A 87 -7.75 -15.94 -28.87
N ASP A 88 -7.71 -17.10 -28.21
CA ASP A 88 -8.66 -18.19 -28.49
C ASP A 88 -10.07 -17.83 -27.95
N PRO A 89 -11.16 -18.01 -28.74
CA PRO A 89 -12.55 -17.89 -28.29
C PRO A 89 -12.85 -18.54 -26.95
N ILE A 90 -12.16 -19.61 -26.59
CA ILE A 90 -12.34 -20.30 -25.32
C ILE A 90 -12.00 -19.40 -24.11
N ASN A 91 -11.10 -18.42 -24.29
CA ASN A 91 -10.63 -17.53 -23.23
C ASN A 91 -11.51 -16.27 -23.04
N TYR A 92 -12.22 -15.82 -24.08
CA TYR A 92 -13.07 -14.62 -24.01
C TYR A 92 -14.57 -14.88 -24.16
N VAL A 93 -14.98 -16.00 -24.74
CA VAL A 93 -16.38 -16.44 -24.77
C VAL A 93 -16.72 -17.11 -23.44
N LYS A 94 -17.67 -16.53 -22.71
CA LYS A 94 -18.15 -17.08 -21.44
C LYS A 94 -18.76 -18.45 -21.72
N LYS A 95 -18.12 -19.52 -21.23
CA LYS A 95 -18.64 -20.90 -21.34
C LYS A 95 -20.09 -20.94 -20.84
N PRO A 96 -20.99 -21.68 -21.53
CA PRO A 96 -22.33 -21.96 -21.02
C PRO A 96 -22.19 -22.55 -19.63
N LEU A 97 -22.85 -21.92 -18.65
CA LEU A 97 -22.77 -22.30 -17.25
C LEU A 97 -23.40 -23.69 -17.13
N GLY A 98 -22.56 -24.70 -16.85
CA GLY A 98 -23.01 -26.08 -16.68
C GLY A 98 -24.02 -26.24 -15.53
N PRO A 99 -24.54 -27.45 -15.32
CA PRO A 99 -25.49 -27.75 -14.25
C PRO A 99 -25.00 -27.21 -12.91
N LEU A 100 -25.90 -26.53 -12.20
CA LEU A 100 -25.61 -25.95 -10.90
C LEU A 100 -25.17 -27.03 -9.91
N ALA A 101 -24.08 -26.78 -9.18
CA ALA A 101 -23.68 -27.64 -8.09
C ALA A 101 -24.83 -27.75 -7.06
N PRO A 102 -25.06 -28.92 -6.43
CA PRO A 102 -26.15 -29.12 -5.47
C PRO A 102 -26.13 -28.16 -4.27
N SER A 103 -24.95 -27.61 -3.93
CA SER A 103 -24.74 -26.65 -2.84
C SER A 103 -24.87 -25.18 -3.26
N TYR A 104 -25.09 -24.88 -4.54
CA TYR A 104 -25.21 -23.50 -5.00
C TYR A 104 -26.55 -22.89 -4.54
N THR A 105 -26.47 -21.77 -3.84
CA THR A 105 -27.61 -20.97 -3.40
C THR A 105 -27.53 -19.58 -3.99
N CYS A 106 -28.63 -19.13 -4.59
CA CYS A 106 -28.70 -17.83 -5.24
C CYS A 106 -28.34 -16.69 -4.27
N PHE A 107 -27.48 -15.77 -4.71
CA PHE A 107 -27.04 -14.64 -3.90
C PHE A 107 -28.08 -13.51 -3.80
N HIS A 108 -29.10 -13.50 -4.67
CA HIS A 108 -30.21 -12.56 -4.54
C HIS A 108 -31.26 -13.05 -3.54
N CYS A 109 -31.74 -14.29 -3.66
CA CYS A 109 -32.89 -14.79 -2.86
C CYS A 109 -32.56 -15.88 -1.84
N GLY A 110 -31.33 -16.39 -1.81
CA GLY A 110 -30.88 -17.45 -0.89
C GLY A 110 -31.36 -18.85 -1.24
N LYS A 111 -32.28 -19.03 -2.20
CA LYS A 111 -32.81 -20.34 -2.58
C LYS A 111 -31.85 -21.10 -3.50
N PRO A 112 -31.70 -22.43 -3.35
CA PRO A 112 -30.93 -23.26 -4.29
C PRO A 112 -31.64 -23.42 -5.64
N GLY A 113 -30.93 -23.92 -6.65
CA GLY A 113 -31.53 -24.36 -7.93
C GLY A 113 -31.52 -23.36 -9.09
N HIS A 114 -31.03 -22.13 -8.92
CA HIS A 114 -30.89 -21.17 -10.02
C HIS A 114 -29.70 -20.23 -9.80
N TYR A 115 -29.04 -19.79 -10.88
CA TYR A 115 -27.99 -18.78 -10.82
C TYR A 115 -28.53 -17.41 -10.44
N ILE A 116 -27.65 -16.54 -9.92
CA ILE A 116 -27.99 -15.16 -9.53
C ILE A 116 -28.71 -14.39 -10.66
N LYS A 117 -28.30 -14.62 -11.91
CA LYS A 117 -28.86 -13.96 -13.11
C LYS A 117 -30.27 -14.43 -13.46
N ASN A 118 -30.63 -15.65 -13.05
CA ASN A 118 -31.92 -16.26 -13.34
C ASN A 118 -32.79 -16.29 -12.08
N CYS A 119 -32.63 -15.29 -11.20
CA CYS A 119 -33.39 -15.20 -9.96
C CYS A 119 -34.85 -14.86 -10.27
N PRO A 120 -35.84 -15.65 -9.80
CA PRO A 120 -37.25 -15.33 -9.99
C PRO A 120 -37.70 -14.00 -9.37
N ARG A 121 -36.92 -13.48 -8.40
CA ARG A 121 -37.13 -12.19 -7.72
C ARG A 121 -36.26 -11.06 -8.29
N TYR A 122 -35.70 -11.24 -9.48
CA TYR A 122 -34.84 -10.25 -10.09
C TYR A 122 -35.68 -9.02 -10.50
N GLY A 123 -35.61 -7.95 -9.70
CA GLY A 123 -36.36 -6.71 -9.93
C GLY A 123 -37.28 -6.28 -8.77
N ASP A 124 -37.48 -7.13 -7.76
CA ASP A 124 -38.25 -6.76 -6.57
C ASP A 124 -37.46 -5.75 -5.72
N LYS A 125 -37.76 -4.46 -5.85
CA LYS A 125 -37.15 -3.37 -5.06
C LYS A 125 -37.33 -3.53 -3.54
N ASN A 126 -38.23 -4.42 -3.12
CA ASN A 126 -38.60 -4.66 -1.73
C ASN A 126 -37.85 -5.84 -1.09
N PHE A 127 -37.00 -6.56 -1.84
CA PHE A 127 -36.21 -7.67 -1.30
C PHE A 127 -34.78 -7.22 -1.00
N GLU A 128 -34.54 -6.78 0.24
CA GLU A 128 -33.18 -6.63 0.78
C GLU A 128 -32.50 -8.00 0.75
N SER A 129 -31.42 -8.13 -0.04
CA SER A 129 -30.70 -9.40 -0.14
C SER A 129 -30.23 -9.84 1.25
N VAL A 130 -30.53 -11.08 1.65
CA VAL A 130 -30.14 -11.61 2.96
C VAL A 130 -28.63 -11.42 3.15
N PRO A 131 -28.17 -10.59 4.12
CA PRO A 131 -26.75 -10.34 4.31
C PRO A 131 -26.05 -11.64 4.70
N ARG A 132 -25.17 -12.13 3.82
CA ARG A 132 -24.33 -13.28 4.14
C ARG A 132 -23.20 -12.81 5.04
N LEU A 133 -23.22 -13.29 6.28
CA LEU A 133 -22.17 -12.97 7.23
C LEU A 133 -20.85 -13.59 6.77
N LYS A 134 -19.82 -12.75 6.61
CA LYS A 134 -18.48 -13.20 6.20
C LYS A 134 -17.76 -13.80 7.41
N ARG A 135 -16.96 -14.84 7.18
CA ARG A 135 -16.05 -15.37 8.22
C ARG A 135 -14.82 -14.49 8.33
N SER A 136 -14.36 -14.20 9.55
CA SER A 136 -13.14 -13.44 9.77
C SER A 136 -11.91 -14.32 9.59
N SER A 137 -11.34 -14.30 8.38
CA SER A 137 -10.09 -14.98 8.06
C SER A 137 -8.93 -13.99 8.07
N GLY A 138 -7.82 -14.32 8.74
CA GLY A 138 -6.56 -13.56 8.68
C GLY A 138 -6.45 -12.30 9.55
N ILE A 139 -7.50 -11.88 10.25
CA ILE A 139 -7.47 -10.73 11.17
C ILE A 139 -7.24 -11.25 12.61
N PRO A 140 -6.23 -10.76 13.35
CA PRO A 140 -6.02 -11.15 14.74
C PRO A 140 -7.20 -10.81 15.67
N LYS A 141 -7.44 -11.65 16.68
CA LYS A 141 -8.54 -11.47 17.64
C LYS A 141 -8.45 -10.15 18.43
N SER A 142 -7.24 -9.65 18.68
CA SER A 142 -7.02 -8.38 19.39
C SER A 142 -7.59 -7.16 18.66
N PHE A 143 -7.70 -7.23 17.33
CA PHE A 143 -8.27 -6.16 16.51
C PHE A 143 -9.78 -6.31 16.31
N MET A 144 -10.44 -7.26 16.98
CA MET A 144 -11.88 -7.51 16.88
C MET A 144 -12.59 -7.15 18.18
N MET A 145 -13.73 -6.48 18.03
CA MET A 145 -14.69 -6.22 19.10
C MET A 145 -15.85 -7.22 18.98
N GLU A 146 -16.12 -7.99 20.04
CA GLU A 146 -17.27 -8.91 20.07
C GLU A 146 -18.59 -8.12 20.08
N VAL A 147 -19.56 -8.56 19.28
CA VAL A 147 -20.87 -7.92 19.12
C VAL A 147 -21.95 -8.98 19.33
N LYS A 148 -23.07 -8.60 19.96
CA LYS A 148 -24.18 -9.54 20.24
C LYS A 148 -25.07 -9.76 19.02
N ASP A 149 -25.25 -8.73 18.20
CA ASP A 149 -26.20 -8.74 17.11
C ASP A 149 -25.58 -9.14 15.76
N PRO A 150 -26.14 -10.15 15.06
CA PRO A 150 -25.69 -10.55 13.73
C PRO A 150 -25.96 -9.51 12.63
N HIS A 151 -26.86 -8.56 12.88
CA HIS A 151 -27.29 -7.56 11.90
C HIS A 151 -26.50 -6.24 11.96
N THR A 152 -25.55 -6.12 12.90
CA THR A 152 -24.71 -4.92 13.00
C THR A 152 -23.83 -4.79 11.75
N LYS A 153 -23.71 -3.56 11.22
CA LYS A 153 -22.93 -3.28 10.01
C LYS A 153 -21.48 -3.74 10.20
N GLY A 154 -21.00 -4.56 9.27
CA GLY A 154 -19.63 -5.08 9.32
C GLY A 154 -19.40 -6.24 10.29
N ALA A 155 -20.46 -6.84 10.86
CA ALA A 155 -20.35 -8.06 11.66
C ALA A 155 -19.77 -9.21 10.83
N MET A 156 -18.85 -9.95 11.44
CA MET A 156 -18.21 -11.14 10.88
C MET A 156 -18.30 -12.30 11.87
N LEU A 157 -18.33 -13.53 11.36
CA LEU A 157 -18.30 -14.73 12.18
C LEU A 157 -16.85 -15.12 12.47
N THR A 158 -16.48 -15.14 13.76
CA THR A 158 -15.17 -15.62 14.21
C THR A 158 -15.07 -17.14 14.18
N SER A 159 -13.84 -17.67 14.24
CA SER A 159 -13.61 -19.12 14.36
C SER A 159 -14.22 -19.74 15.61
N THR A 160 -14.47 -18.94 16.66
CA THR A 160 -15.14 -19.34 17.89
C THR A 160 -16.67 -19.29 17.80
N GLY A 161 -17.23 -18.97 16.63
CA GLY A 161 -18.68 -18.91 16.41
C GLY A 161 -19.37 -17.67 16.97
N LYS A 162 -18.61 -16.71 17.51
CA LYS A 162 -19.13 -15.42 17.97
C LYS A 162 -19.13 -14.38 16.86
N TYR A 163 -20.02 -13.40 16.93
CA TYR A 163 -20.03 -12.25 16.04
C TYR A 163 -19.03 -11.19 16.52
N ALA A 164 -18.23 -10.66 15.61
CA ALA A 164 -17.28 -9.61 15.92
C ALA A 164 -17.09 -8.64 14.74
N ILE A 165 -16.74 -7.40 15.05
CA ILE A 165 -16.45 -6.33 14.09
C ILE A 165 -15.01 -5.86 14.33
N PRO A 166 -14.19 -5.59 13.30
CA PRO A 166 -12.89 -4.97 13.51
C PRO A 166 -13.03 -3.62 14.23
N ILE A 167 -12.18 -3.34 15.22
CA ILE A 167 -12.24 -2.12 16.04
C ILE A 167 -12.23 -0.87 15.15
N ILE A 168 -11.33 -0.81 14.16
CA ILE A 168 -11.25 0.27 13.17
C ILE A 168 -12.56 0.51 12.42
N ASN A 169 -13.31 -0.56 12.12
CA ASN A 169 -14.58 -0.46 11.40
C ASN A 169 -15.68 0.01 12.35
N ALA A 170 -15.70 -0.50 13.59
CA ALA A 170 -16.64 -0.04 14.61
C ALA A 170 -16.49 1.47 14.86
N GLU A 171 -15.26 1.96 14.98
CA GLU A 171 -14.95 3.39 15.09
C GLU A 171 -15.38 4.19 13.85
N ALA A 172 -15.09 3.68 12.65
CA ALA A 172 -15.51 4.33 11.41
C ALA A 172 -17.04 4.44 11.29
N TYR A 173 -17.78 3.41 11.72
CA TYR A 173 -19.24 3.47 11.77
C TYR A 173 -19.75 4.44 12.84
N ALA A 174 -19.05 4.59 13.96
CA ALA A 174 -19.39 5.54 15.01
C ALA A 174 -19.12 7.00 14.59
N ARG A 175 -18.04 7.27 13.83
CA ARG A 175 -17.66 8.63 13.40
C ARG A 175 -18.61 9.27 12.37
N GLY A 176 -19.51 8.49 11.76
CA GLY A 176 -20.45 8.97 10.74
C GLY A 176 -19.74 9.36 9.43
N LYS A 177 -20.42 9.18 8.29
CA LYS A 177 -19.87 9.63 7.01
C LYS A 177 -19.99 11.16 6.93
N LYS A 178 -18.87 11.87 7.01
CA LYS A 178 -18.80 13.28 6.60
C LYS A 178 -18.49 13.30 5.10
N GLU A 179 -19.46 13.67 4.28
CA GLU A 179 -19.18 13.93 2.86
C GLU A 179 -18.49 15.30 2.76
N LYS A 180 -17.19 15.29 2.44
CA LYS A 180 -16.46 16.50 2.07
C LYS A 180 -16.52 16.59 0.54
N PRO A 181 -17.36 17.45 -0.04
CA PRO A 181 -17.46 17.56 -1.48
C PRO A 181 -16.12 18.02 -2.07
N PRO A 182 -15.66 17.47 -3.21
CA PRO A 182 -14.33 17.74 -3.78
C PRO A 182 -14.03 19.20 -4.16
N PHE A 183 -15.05 20.07 -4.18
CA PHE A 183 -14.99 21.43 -4.73
C PHE A 183 -15.06 22.53 -3.69
N LEU A 184 -15.23 22.19 -2.40
CA LEU A 184 -15.10 23.20 -1.35
C LEU A 184 -13.61 23.36 -1.03
N PRO A 185 -13.09 24.60 -0.94
CA PRO A 185 -11.78 24.87 -0.36
C PRO A 185 -11.68 24.09 0.95
N GLU A 186 -10.53 23.48 1.19
CA GLU A 186 -10.32 22.84 2.48
C GLU A 186 -10.39 23.93 3.55
N GLU A 187 -11.56 24.04 4.20
CA GLU A 187 -11.67 24.66 5.51
C GLU A 187 -10.54 24.05 6.34
N PRO A 188 -9.66 24.86 6.95
CA PRO A 188 -8.52 24.35 7.72
C PRO A 188 -9.09 23.43 8.78
N SER A 189 -8.91 22.13 8.52
CA SER A 189 -9.48 21.06 9.31
C SER A 189 -8.89 21.20 10.70
N SER A 190 -9.66 21.77 11.62
CA SER A 190 -9.38 21.83 13.04
C SER A 190 -9.47 20.41 13.63
N ALA A 191 -8.56 19.53 13.20
CA ALA A 191 -8.46 18.12 13.58
C ALA A 191 -7.09 17.49 13.25
N SER A 192 -6.03 18.27 13.06
CA SER A 192 -4.74 17.89 13.62
C SER A 192 -4.81 18.23 15.11
N SER A 193 -4.47 17.27 15.97
CA SER A 193 -3.88 17.62 17.25
C SER A 193 -2.54 18.30 16.95
N ASP A 194 -2.59 19.56 16.52
CA ASP A 194 -1.46 20.43 16.70
C ASP A 194 -1.45 20.69 18.20
N ASP A 195 -0.64 19.91 18.92
CA ASP A 195 -0.16 20.39 20.20
C ASP A 195 0.35 21.81 19.90
N PRO A 196 -0.26 22.87 20.47
CA PRO A 196 0.06 24.23 20.09
C PRO A 196 1.57 24.39 20.26
N VAL A 197 2.24 24.78 19.17
CA VAL A 197 3.69 24.98 19.18
C VAL A 197 3.99 25.84 20.40
N PRO A 198 4.81 25.36 21.36
CA PRO A 198 5.00 26.07 22.61
C PRO A 198 5.42 27.52 22.34
N ASP A 199 4.85 28.47 23.08
CA ASP A 199 5.11 29.91 22.91
C ASP A 199 6.60 30.28 22.93
N GLN A 200 7.44 29.40 23.49
CA GLN A 200 8.90 29.51 23.52
C GLN A 200 9.57 29.44 22.14
N PHE A 201 8.89 28.90 21.12
CA PHE A 201 9.38 28.81 19.74
C PHE A 201 8.83 29.91 18.83
N LEU A 202 7.95 30.76 19.35
CA LEU A 202 7.33 31.85 18.60
C LEU A 202 8.13 33.14 18.75
N CYS A 203 8.20 33.90 17.66
CA CYS A 203 8.79 35.23 17.65
C CYS A 203 7.86 36.23 18.34
N LEU A 204 8.37 37.05 19.26
CA LEU A 204 7.56 38.03 19.98
C LEU A 204 7.09 39.22 19.11
N ILE A 205 7.58 39.34 17.87
CA ILE A 205 7.22 40.42 16.92
C ILE A 205 6.14 39.93 15.94
N CYS A 206 6.40 38.86 15.19
CA CYS A 206 5.44 38.33 14.20
C CYS A 206 4.47 37.27 14.76
N LYS A 207 4.71 36.75 15.97
CA LYS A 207 3.90 35.70 16.64
C LYS A 207 3.85 34.35 15.91
N ASP A 208 4.70 34.17 14.91
CA ASP A 208 4.89 32.92 14.19
C ASP A 208 6.16 32.20 14.66
N THR A 209 6.34 30.94 14.25
CA THR A 209 7.55 30.15 14.52
C THR A 209 8.80 30.89 14.05
N MET A 210 9.82 30.99 14.90
CA MET A 210 11.03 31.76 14.60
C MET A 210 11.79 31.20 13.38
N THR A 211 11.94 32.00 12.33
CA THR A 211 12.82 31.72 11.19
C THR A 211 14.17 32.38 11.43
N ASP A 212 15.27 31.61 11.28
CA ASP A 212 16.63 32.08 11.55
C ASP A 212 16.80 32.75 12.91
N ALA A 213 16.31 32.10 13.97
CA ALA A 213 16.32 32.64 15.33
C ALA A 213 17.66 33.28 15.74
N VAL A 214 17.61 34.52 16.22
CA VAL A 214 18.75 35.30 16.73
C VAL A 214 18.47 35.79 18.15
N LEU A 215 19.53 35.89 18.95
CA LEU A 215 19.53 36.41 20.32
C LEU A 215 19.96 37.86 20.32
N ILE A 216 19.21 38.68 21.05
CA ILE A 216 19.57 40.06 21.33
C ILE A 216 20.49 40.14 22.57
N PRO A 217 21.61 40.88 22.53
CA PRO A 217 22.60 40.86 23.62
C PRO A 217 22.15 41.55 24.92
N CYS A 218 21.08 42.36 24.89
CA CYS A 218 20.59 43.10 26.06
C CYS A 218 19.81 42.22 27.06
N CYS A 219 18.88 41.40 26.58
CA CYS A 219 17.99 40.59 27.43
C CYS A 219 17.98 39.10 27.08
N GLY A 220 18.71 38.66 26.05
CA GLY A 220 18.79 37.26 25.65
C GLY A 220 17.49 36.69 25.06
N SER A 221 16.55 37.55 24.66
CA SER A 221 15.32 37.13 23.97
C SER A 221 15.62 36.72 22.52
N SER A 222 14.87 35.73 22.02
CA SER A 222 15.01 35.23 20.64
C SER A 222 13.91 35.79 19.73
N TYR A 223 14.27 36.14 18.50
CA TYR A 223 13.36 36.63 17.47
C TYR A 223 13.79 36.10 16.10
N CYS A 224 12.94 36.26 15.09
CA CYS A 224 13.39 36.11 13.70
C CYS A 224 14.43 37.19 13.37
N ASP A 225 15.46 36.82 12.61
CA ASP A 225 16.54 37.73 12.21
C ASP A 225 16.01 39.00 11.52
N GLU A 226 15.08 38.83 10.58
CA GLU A 226 14.48 39.93 9.83
C GLU A 226 13.62 40.83 10.74
N CYS A 227 12.83 40.24 11.64
CA CYS A 227 11.93 40.99 12.51
C CYS A 227 12.69 41.89 13.48
N ILE A 228 13.74 41.37 14.13
CA ILE A 228 14.49 42.16 15.11
C ILE A 228 15.38 43.21 14.46
N ARG A 229 15.98 42.92 13.29
CA ARG A 229 16.75 43.93 12.55
C ARG A 229 15.86 45.09 12.11
N THR A 230 14.67 44.79 11.60
CA THR A 230 13.71 45.82 11.19
C THR A 230 13.26 46.66 12.39
N ALA A 231 12.92 46.04 13.52
CA ALA A 231 12.52 46.76 14.73
C ALA A 231 13.62 47.67 15.30
N LEU A 232 14.89 47.23 15.24
CA LEU A 232 16.02 48.06 15.65
C LEU A 232 16.32 49.18 14.66
N LEU A 233 16.10 48.99 13.35
CA LEU A 233 16.29 50.02 12.33
C LEU A 233 15.16 51.06 12.31
N GLU A 234 13.95 50.67 12.70
CA GLU A 234 12.79 51.57 12.77
C GLU A 234 12.82 52.46 14.03
N SER A 235 13.54 52.05 15.07
CA SER A 235 13.74 52.87 16.27
C SER A 235 14.98 53.77 16.13
N GLU A 236 14.80 55.08 16.31
CA GLU A 236 15.88 56.09 16.19
C GLU A 236 17.04 55.86 17.18
N GLU A 237 16.78 55.17 18.29
CA GLU A 237 17.73 54.90 19.36
C GLU A 237 18.13 53.41 19.48
N HIS A 238 17.77 52.61 18.48
CA HIS A 238 18.02 51.16 18.43
C HIS A 238 17.58 50.45 19.72
N THR A 239 16.28 50.56 20.01
CA THR A 239 15.69 50.18 21.28
C THR A 239 15.13 48.76 21.22
N CYS A 240 15.49 47.92 22.18
CA CYS A 240 14.97 46.54 22.27
C CYS A 240 13.43 46.52 22.51
N PRO A 241 12.67 45.69 21.78
CA PRO A 241 11.22 45.59 21.95
C PRO A 241 10.77 44.91 23.26
N THR A 242 11.65 44.21 23.98
CA THR A 242 11.30 43.48 25.21
C THR A 242 11.82 44.14 26.49
N CYS A 243 13.03 44.68 26.51
CA CYS A 243 13.59 45.32 27.71
C CYS A 243 13.78 46.84 27.57
N HIS A 244 13.44 47.42 26.42
CA HIS A 244 13.52 48.86 26.13
C HIS A 244 14.89 49.50 26.37
N GLN A 245 15.96 48.71 26.34
CA GLN A 245 17.32 49.23 26.43
C GLN A 245 17.72 49.82 25.07
N ALA A 246 18.21 51.07 25.08
CA ALA A 246 18.72 51.78 23.91
C ALA A 246 20.18 51.40 23.60
N GLY A 247 20.60 51.61 22.35
CA GLY A 247 21.97 51.39 21.90
C GLY A 247 22.32 49.94 21.54
N VAL A 248 21.32 49.12 21.17
CA VAL A 248 21.56 47.75 20.70
C VAL A 248 21.84 47.75 19.20
N SER A 249 23.08 47.49 18.78
CA SER A 249 23.39 47.48 17.34
C SER A 249 22.79 46.24 16.63
N PRO A 250 22.21 46.40 15.42
CA PRO A 250 21.74 45.28 14.60
C PRO A 250 22.82 44.24 14.26
N ASP A 251 24.08 44.67 14.20
CA ASP A 251 25.22 43.78 13.90
C ASP A 251 25.71 42.97 15.11
N ALA A 252 25.30 43.32 16.33
CA ALA A 252 25.67 42.59 17.54
C ALA A 252 24.73 41.40 17.87
N LEU A 253 23.78 41.10 16.98
CA LEU A 253 22.86 39.97 17.13
C LEU A 253 23.59 38.64 16.96
N VAL A 254 23.34 37.70 17.86
CA VAL A 254 24.02 36.39 17.88
C VAL A 254 23.05 35.30 17.43
N ALA A 255 23.44 34.48 16.44
CA ALA A 255 22.59 33.39 15.97
C ALA A 255 22.29 32.36 17.09
N ASN A 256 21.01 32.08 17.33
CA ASN A 256 20.58 31.05 18.27
C ASN A 256 20.62 29.68 17.59
N LYS A 257 21.76 28.98 17.67
CA LYS A 257 21.94 27.68 17.03
C LYS A 257 20.97 26.61 17.51
N PHE A 258 20.49 26.69 18.76
CA PHE A 258 19.58 25.69 19.32
C PHE A 258 18.19 25.79 18.71
N LEU A 259 17.66 27.01 18.56
CA LEU A 259 16.35 27.23 17.94
C LEU A 259 16.34 27.06 16.42
N ARG A 260 17.52 27.05 15.78
CA ARG A 260 17.70 26.80 14.34
C ARG A 260 17.85 25.31 13.98
N GLN A 261 18.01 24.43 14.96
CA GLN A 261 18.25 22.99 14.75
C GLN A 261 16.97 22.14 14.81
N VAL A 262 15.80 22.77 15.03
CA VAL A 262 14.49 22.11 15.10
C VAL A 262 13.94 21.89 13.71
#